data_AF-A0A8H6IFC7-F1
#
_entry.id   AF-A0A8H6IFC7-F1
#
_cell.length_a   1.000
_cell.length_b   1.000
_cell.length_c   1.000
_cell.angle_alpha   90.00
_cell.angle_beta   90.00
_cell.angle_gamma   90.00
#
_symmetry.space_group_name_H-M   'P 1'
#
loop_
_entity.id
_entity.type
_entity.pdbx_description
1 polymer ?
#
loop_
_entity_poly.entity_id
_entity_poly.type
_entity_poly.pdbx_seq_one_letter_code
_entity_poly.pdbx_strand_id
1 'polypeptide(L)'
;PLSKPAMSSASKLQQDLDCEIARLEQDLIVLKRRRNALSPVSQLPSEILSKIFYFGLHFLQADEKTRTEILPEDTRLSISHVDHHWRTVALESPELWSEIHVRDTTKTEYLTLAMDNSKMQPL
;
A
#
# COMPACT_ATOMS: atom_id res chain seq x y z
N PRO A 1 53.92 18.47 -1.21
CA PRO A 1 53.14 17.42 -0.53
C PRO A 1 52.63 17.90 0.83
N LEU A 2 51.44 18.52 0.87
CA LEU A 2 50.75 18.89 2.11
C LEU A 2 49.23 18.97 1.87
N SER A 3 48.52 18.33 2.82
CA SER A 3 47.12 18.44 3.27
C SER A 3 45.92 18.20 2.31
N LYS A 4 45.38 16.97 2.41
CA LYS A 4 43.92 16.71 2.42
C LYS A 4 43.55 15.76 3.58
N PRO A 5 43.27 16.26 4.81
CA PRO A 5 42.65 15.44 5.86
C PRO A 5 41.24 15.91 6.27
N ALA A 6 40.79 17.11 5.89
CA ALA A 6 39.55 17.70 6.43
C ALA A 6 38.26 17.16 5.78
N MET A 7 38.27 16.84 4.49
CA MET A 7 37.06 16.36 3.78
C MET A 7 36.62 14.97 4.23
N SER A 8 37.56 14.11 4.66
CA SER A 8 37.25 12.73 5.06
C SER A 8 36.46 12.64 6.36
N SER A 9 36.66 13.58 7.29
CA SER A 9 35.97 13.56 8.59
C SER A 9 34.52 14.03 8.48
N ALA A 10 34.25 15.04 7.64
CA ALA A 10 32.89 15.54 7.43
C ALA A 10 32.01 14.53 6.70
N SER A 11 32.55 13.86 5.66
CA SER A 11 31.83 12.80 4.96
C SER A 11 31.57 11.58 5.84
N LYS A 12 32.50 11.24 6.75
CA LYS A 12 32.30 10.13 7.68
C LYS A 12 31.19 10.43 8.70
N LEU A 13 31.16 11.65 9.23
CA LEU A 13 30.08 12.10 10.12
C LEU A 13 28.72 12.12 9.42
N GLN A 14 28.63 12.58 8.18
CA GLN A 14 27.40 12.53 7.39
C GLN A 14 26.92 11.09 7.21
N GLN A 15 27.83 10.18 6.86
CA GLN A 15 27.48 8.77 6.70
C GLN A 15 27.01 8.13 8.02
N ASP A 16 27.65 8.44 9.14
CA ASP A 16 27.25 7.92 10.45
C ASP A 16 25.86 8.45 10.86
N LEU A 17 25.56 9.72 10.56
CA LEU A 17 24.22 10.31 10.74
C LEU A 17 23.17 9.65 9.84
N ASP A 18 23.48 9.43 8.56
CA ASP A 18 22.57 8.77 7.62
C ASP A 18 22.27 7.33 8.07
N CYS A 19 23.28 6.62 8.59
CA CYS A 19 23.08 5.30 9.18
C CYS A 19 22.16 5.34 10.40
N GLU A 20 22.30 6.34 11.28
CA GLU A 20 21.42 6.48 12.45
C GLU A 20 20.00 6.87 12.05
N ILE A 21 19.83 7.76 11.07
CA ILE A 21 18.52 8.11 10.50
C ILE A 21 17.83 6.85 9.96
N ALA A 22 18.52 6.08 9.12
CA ALA A 22 17.96 4.85 8.54
C ALA A 22 17.55 3.84 9.64
N ARG A 23 18.36 3.73 10.71
CA ARG A 23 18.05 2.87 11.87
C ARG A 23 16.79 3.33 12.59
N LEU A 24 16.68 4.63 12.87
CA LEU A 24 15.52 5.22 13.56
C LEU A 24 14.25 5.13 12.71
N GLU A 25 14.34 5.33 11.40
CA GLU A 25 13.22 5.15 10.48
C GLU A 25 12.70 3.70 10.50
N GLN A 26 13.61 2.73 10.53
CA GLN A 26 13.24 1.31 10.63
C GLN A 26 12.54 1.01 11.96
N ASP A 27 13.05 1.52 13.08
CA ASP A 27 12.42 1.38 14.40
C ASP A 27 11.01 1.99 14.41
N LEU A 28 10.86 3.17 13.80
CA LEU A 28 9.58 3.88 13.67
C LEU A 28 8.58 3.05 12.85
N ILE A 29 9.00 2.45 11.74
CA ILE A 29 8.17 1.54 10.93
C ILE A 29 7.69 0.35 11.78
N VAL A 30 8.58 -0.29 12.55
CA VAL A 30 8.22 -1.42 13.41
C VAL A 30 7.20 -1.02 14.48
N LEU A 31 7.41 0.12 15.14
CA LEU A 31 6.47 0.64 16.14
C LEU A 31 5.11 0.98 15.54
N LYS A 32 5.07 1.62 14.36
CA LYS A 32 3.81 1.87 13.64
C LYS A 32 3.07 0.59 13.30
N ARG A 33 3.77 -0.44 12.81
CA ARG A 33 3.16 -1.75 12.52
C ARG A 33 2.56 -2.38 13.77
N ARG A 34 3.29 -2.38 14.90
CA ARG A 34 2.78 -2.89 16.19
C ARG A 34 1.54 -2.12 16.64
N ARG A 35 1.58 -0.79 16.58
CA ARG A 35 0.42 0.05 16.93
C ARG A 35 -0.78 -0.27 16.05
N ASN A 36 -0.59 -0.39 14.73
CA ASN A 36 -1.69 -0.68 13.82
C ASN A 36 -2.26 -2.10 14.03
N ALA A 37 -1.44 -3.08 14.42
CA ALA A 37 -1.89 -4.42 14.79
C ALA A 37 -2.78 -4.44 16.05
N LEU A 38 -2.72 -3.39 16.88
CA LEU A 38 -3.63 -3.22 18.02
C LEU A 38 -4.97 -2.58 17.62
N SER A 39 -5.12 -2.11 16.38
CA SER A 39 -6.38 -1.58 15.89
C SER A 39 -7.42 -2.70 15.77
N PRO A 40 -8.68 -2.51 16.20
CA PRO A 40 -9.72 -3.53 16.11
C PRO A 40 -9.89 -4.13 14.71
N VAL A 41 -9.73 -3.33 13.66
CA VAL A 41 -9.86 -3.77 12.26
C VAL A 41 -8.71 -4.70 11.83
N SER A 42 -7.51 -4.49 12.37
CA SER A 42 -6.32 -5.32 12.06
C SER A 42 -6.25 -6.58 12.92
N GLN A 43 -7.17 -6.77 13.87
CA GLN A 43 -7.34 -8.00 14.64
C GLN A 43 -8.35 -8.96 14.01
N LEU A 44 -9.03 -8.53 12.94
CA LEU A 44 -9.94 -9.39 12.20
C LEU A 44 -9.14 -10.46 11.45
N PRO A 45 -9.70 -11.68 11.29
CA PRO A 45 -9.16 -12.65 10.35
C PRO A 45 -9.06 -12.04 8.94
N SER A 46 -8.03 -12.44 8.19
CA SER A 46 -7.79 -11.95 6.82
C SER A 46 -9.00 -12.13 5.90
N GLU A 47 -9.77 -13.21 6.09
CA GLU A 47 -10.97 -13.53 5.32
C GLU A 47 -12.13 -12.58 5.61
N ILE A 48 -12.21 -12.06 6.83
CA ILE A 48 -13.22 -11.06 7.20
C ILE A 48 -12.78 -9.69 6.67
N LEU A 49 -11.50 -9.37 6.80
CA LEU A 49 -10.96 -8.12 6.30
C LEU A 49 -11.05 -8.03 4.76
N SER A 50 -10.77 -9.11 4.04
CA SER A 50 -10.93 -9.17 2.58
C SER A 50 -12.39 -9.00 2.15
N LYS A 51 -13.34 -9.60 2.87
CA LYS A 51 -14.77 -9.38 2.64
C LYS A 51 -15.18 -7.94 2.89
N ILE A 52 -14.67 -7.29 3.94
CA ILE A 52 -14.91 -5.87 4.19
C ILE A 52 -14.39 -5.02 3.02
N PHE A 53 -13.19 -5.31 2.51
CA PHE A 53 -12.64 -4.62 1.34
C PHE A 53 -13.53 -4.81 0.11
N TYR A 54 -13.92 -6.06 -0.17
CA TYR A 54 -14.80 -6.40 -1.29
C TYR A 54 -16.11 -5.62 -1.19
N PHE A 55 -16.84 -5.76 -0.08
CA PHE A 55 -18.09 -5.05 0.12
C PHE A 55 -17.93 -3.53 0.04
N GLY A 56 -16.86 -2.98 0.62
CA GLY A 56 -16.55 -1.55 0.51
C GLY A 56 -16.42 -1.10 -0.96
N LEU A 57 -15.73 -1.89 -1.79
CA LEU A 57 -15.61 -1.61 -3.22
C LEU A 57 -16.95 -1.72 -3.97
N HIS A 58 -17.79 -2.71 -3.67
CA HIS A 58 -19.05 -2.91 -4.41
C HIS A 58 -20.21 -2.02 -3.92
N PHE A 59 -20.30 -1.71 -2.61
CA PHE A 59 -21.32 -0.79 -2.10
C PHE A 59 -21.13 0.63 -2.62
N LEU A 60 -19.87 1.06 -2.78
CA LEU A 60 -19.56 2.36 -3.37
C LEU A 60 -19.85 2.42 -4.88
N GLN A 61 -20.06 1.29 -5.56
CA GLN A 61 -20.45 1.23 -6.98
C GLN A 61 -21.98 1.26 -7.20
N ALA A 62 -22.79 0.97 -6.17
CA ALA A 62 -24.22 0.71 -6.31
C ALA A 62 -25.13 1.97 -6.30
N ASP A 63 -24.62 3.16 -5.98
CA ASP A 63 -25.41 4.40 -6.00
C ASP A 63 -25.39 5.07 -7.38
N GLU A 64 -26.25 4.58 -8.28
CA GLU A 64 -26.39 5.09 -9.65
C GLU A 64 -26.81 6.58 -9.73
N LYS A 65 -27.33 7.18 -8.64
CA LYS A 65 -27.91 8.54 -8.67
C LYS A 65 -26.92 9.64 -8.31
N THR A 66 -25.76 9.33 -7.76
CA THR A 66 -24.74 10.29 -7.30
C THR A 66 -23.42 10.17 -8.06
N ARG A 67 -23.47 9.81 -9.36
CA ARG A 67 -22.34 9.59 -10.29
C ARG A 67 -21.41 10.79 -10.55
N THR A 68 -21.14 11.64 -9.56
CA THR A 68 -20.01 12.58 -9.59
C THR A 68 -18.74 11.97 -8.99
N GLU A 69 -18.83 10.92 -8.18
CA GLU A 69 -17.63 10.30 -7.58
C GLU A 69 -17.65 8.80 -7.81
N ILE A 70 -17.38 8.43 -9.07
CA ILE A 70 -16.97 7.07 -9.38
C ILE A 70 -15.75 6.79 -8.50
N LEU A 71 -15.78 5.68 -7.75
CA LEU A 71 -14.61 5.19 -7.03
C LEU A 71 -13.38 5.34 -7.91
N PRO A 72 -12.40 6.15 -7.49
CA PRO A 72 -11.17 6.26 -8.21
C PRO A 72 -10.60 4.85 -8.39
N GLU A 73 -9.96 4.61 -9.53
CA GLU A 73 -9.04 3.47 -9.74
C GLU A 73 -8.15 3.24 -8.50
N ASP A 74 -7.88 4.31 -7.76
CA ASP A 74 -7.16 4.35 -6.50
C ASP A 74 -7.82 3.68 -5.29
N THR A 75 -9.10 3.27 -5.24
CA THR A 75 -9.66 2.75 -3.96
C THR A 75 -8.98 1.45 -3.51
N ARG A 76 -8.69 0.53 -4.44
CA ARG A 76 -7.92 -0.69 -4.16
C ARG A 76 -6.50 -0.36 -3.72
N LEU A 77 -5.86 0.57 -4.42
CA LEU A 77 -4.52 1.05 -4.07
C LEU A 77 -4.52 1.75 -2.71
N SER A 78 -5.57 2.52 -2.41
CA SER A 78 -5.77 3.24 -1.15
C SER A 78 -5.90 2.27 0.01
N ILE A 79 -6.69 1.20 -0.15
CA ILE A 79 -6.76 0.09 0.82
C ILE A 79 -5.37 -0.51 1.03
N SER A 80 -4.62 -0.77 -0.05
CA SER A 80 -3.26 -1.33 0.03
C SER A 80 -2.21 -0.37 0.65
N HIS A 81 -2.53 0.90 0.80
CA HIS A 81 -1.63 1.95 1.31
C HIS A 81 -1.87 2.30 2.78
N VAL A 82 -2.91 1.74 3.42
CA VAL A 82 -3.22 2.00 4.84
C VAL A 82 -2.10 1.51 5.76
N ASP A 83 -1.79 0.22 5.70
CA ASP A 83 -0.66 -0.36 6.40
C ASP A 83 -0.16 -1.66 5.73
N HIS A 84 0.85 -2.28 6.32
CA HIS A 84 1.43 -3.51 5.81
C HIS A 84 0.45 -4.69 5.81
N HIS A 85 -0.40 -4.82 6.84
CA HIS A 85 -1.35 -5.92 6.95
C HIS A 85 -2.45 -5.80 5.90
N TRP A 86 -3.02 -4.61 5.75
CA TRP A 86 -4.02 -4.30 4.73
C TRP A 86 -3.48 -4.50 3.32
N ARG A 87 -2.23 -4.08 3.07
CA ARG A 87 -1.54 -4.36 1.81
C ARG A 87 -1.46 -5.85 1.51
N THR A 88 -1.04 -6.64 2.50
CA THR A 88 -0.88 -8.10 2.37
C THR A 88 -2.23 -8.73 2.03
N VAL A 89 -3.25 -8.46 2.84
CA VAL A 89 -4.60 -9.00 2.63
C VAL A 89 -5.19 -8.57 1.29
N ALA A 90 -5.03 -7.30 0.90
CA ALA A 90 -5.57 -6.79 -0.36
C ALA A 90 -4.91 -7.45 -1.58
N LEU A 91 -3.59 -7.62 -1.59
CA LEU A 91 -2.87 -8.28 -2.69
C LEU A 91 -3.14 -9.79 -2.74
N GLU A 92 -3.36 -10.42 -1.60
CA GLU A 92 -3.61 -11.87 -1.51
C GLU A 92 -5.06 -12.27 -1.80
N SER A 93 -5.98 -11.31 -1.98
CA SER A 93 -7.42 -11.53 -2.22
C SER A 93 -7.78 -11.31 -3.70
N PRO A 94 -7.81 -12.35 -4.54
CA PRO A 94 -8.03 -12.22 -5.98
C PRO A 94 -9.37 -11.60 -6.35
N GLU A 95 -10.38 -11.80 -5.50
CA GLU A 95 -11.75 -11.27 -5.70
C GLU A 95 -11.78 -9.74 -5.68
N LEU A 96 -10.78 -9.10 -5.06
CA LEU A 96 -10.66 -7.64 -5.14
C LEU A 96 -10.22 -7.20 -6.54
N TRP A 97 -9.47 -8.03 -7.26
CA TRP A 97 -8.83 -7.70 -8.53
C TRP A 97 -9.54 -8.31 -9.75
N SER A 98 -10.62 -9.08 -9.55
CA SER A 98 -11.39 -9.71 -10.63
C SER A 98 -12.36 -8.78 -11.36
N GLU A 99 -12.68 -7.60 -10.81
CA GLU A 99 -13.59 -6.64 -11.46
C GLU A 99 -12.91 -5.27 -11.64
N ILE A 100 -12.29 -5.08 -12.82
CA ILE A 100 -11.52 -3.88 -13.15
C ILE A 100 -12.27 -3.06 -14.20
N HIS A 101 -12.56 -1.80 -13.87
CA HIS A 101 -13.14 -0.84 -14.79
C HIS A 101 -12.02 -0.05 -15.49
N VAL A 102 -11.84 -0.26 -16.79
CA VAL A 102 -10.83 0.43 -17.60
C VAL A 102 -11.37 1.76 -18.13
N ARG A 103 -10.58 2.83 -18.00
CA ARG A 103 -10.85 4.17 -18.54
C ARG A 103 -9.69 4.65 -19.40
N ASP A 104 -9.92 5.71 -20.15
CA ASP A 104 -8.85 6.37 -20.94
C ASP A 104 -7.67 6.86 -20.09
N THR A 105 -7.88 7.09 -18.78
CA THR A 105 -6.85 7.51 -17.83
C THR A 105 -6.17 6.34 -17.10
N THR A 106 -6.64 5.10 -17.31
CA THR A 106 -6.16 3.94 -16.58
C THR A 106 -4.76 3.57 -17.02
N LYS A 107 -3.86 3.41 -16.05
CA LYS A 107 -2.45 3.14 -16.31
C LYS A 107 -2.23 1.66 -16.64
N THR A 108 -1.42 1.37 -17.65
CA THR A 108 -1.09 -0.01 -18.04
C THR A 108 -0.44 -0.79 -16.89
N GLU A 109 0.36 -0.13 -16.05
CA GLU A 109 0.97 -0.75 -14.88
C GLU A 109 -0.07 -1.21 -13.85
N TYR A 110 -1.16 -0.47 -13.70
CA TYR A 110 -2.27 -0.85 -12.83
C TYR A 110 -3.01 -2.07 -13.39
N LEU A 111 -3.27 -2.09 -14.70
CA LEU A 111 -3.89 -3.26 -15.35
C LEU A 111 -3.03 -4.51 -15.16
N THR A 112 -1.72 -4.38 -15.35
CA THR A 112 -0.78 -5.49 -15.16
C THR A 112 -0.81 -5.99 -13.71
N LEU A 113 -0.72 -5.08 -12.74
CA LEU A 113 -0.83 -5.41 -11.32
C LEU A 113 -2.15 -6.13 -10.98
N ALA A 114 -3.25 -5.65 -11.53
CA ALA A 114 -4.56 -6.20 -11.26
C ALA A 114 -4.75 -7.59 -11.91
N MET A 115 -4.21 -7.80 -13.11
CA MET A 115 -4.17 -9.10 -13.77
C MET A 115 -3.32 -10.12 -12.99
N ASP A 116 -2.16 -9.70 -12.47
CA ASP A 116 -1.29 -10.56 -11.67
C ASP A 116 -1.98 -11.00 -10.37
N ASN A 117 -2.68 -10.07 -9.71
CA ASN A 117 -3.32 -10.34 -8.42
C ASN A 117 -4.67 -11.06 -8.55
N SER A 118 -5.35 -11.01 -9.70
CA SER A 118 -6.63 -11.72 -9.92
C SER A 118 -6.46 -13.24 -10.08
N LYS A 119 -5.22 -13.74 -10.19
CA LYS A 119 -4.87 -15.17 -10.35
C LYS A 119 -5.65 -15.85 -11.49
N MET A 120 -5.97 -15.11 -12.56
CA MET A 120 -6.77 -15.59 -13.70
C MET A 120 -8.18 -16.08 -13.34
N GLN A 121 -8.78 -15.60 -12.25
CA GLN A 121 -10.22 -15.73 -12.09
C GLN A 121 -10.92 -15.01 -13.26
N PRO A 122 -12.02 -15.57 -13.81
CA PRO A 122 -12.70 -14.94 -14.94
C PRO A 122 -13.15 -13.53 -14.55
N LEU A 123 -12.73 -12.57 -15.37
CA LEU A 123 -13.20 -11.18 -15.37
C LEU A 123 -14.68 -11.12 -15.79
#